data_AF-A0A1Y4L0H7-F1
#
_entry.id   AF-A0A1Y4L0H7-F1
#
_cell.length_a   1.000
_cell.length_b   1.000
_cell.length_c   1.000
_cell.angle_alpha   90.00
_cell.angle_beta   90.00
_cell.angle_gamma   90.00
#
_symmetry.space_group_name_H-M   'P 1'
#
loop_
_entity.id
_entity.type
_entity.pdbx_description
1 polymer ?
#
loop_
_entity_poly.entity_id
_entity_poly.type
_entity_poly.pdbx_seq_one_letter_code
_entity_poly.pdbx_strand_id
1 'polypeptide(L)'
;MGKYRGCSKKWVSSRKGTSLWRQDIKKKEYLCAAAGAGFLCAAAGYLFYHTLAACVILVLVGMFPCLYMWEQGKIKKKQEEFQIQFQEGLRYLSAALRAGYSVENAMKEMYKEEMKIFTKGGVFIKELDYMQKQLKLRIPVEQVWQECGDRTRMEDMQNFAQIFSVAKRSGGNLIEIIQNTIGQIHVKQNVQREIEVMAAAKRMEFRIMSVIPAAIIGYMCICFPDFMQILYENLAGRIVMTVCLFLYAGAYFWGRRILSVEY
;
A
#
# COMPACT_ATOMS: atom_id res chain seq x y z
N MET A 1 5.61 -39.79 -22.38
CA MET A 1 4.71 -39.02 -21.47
C MET A 1 5.40 -37.83 -20.79
N GLY A 2 6.19 -37.01 -21.50
CA GLY A 2 7.07 -35.99 -20.88
C GLY A 2 6.99 -34.55 -21.41
N LYS A 3 6.03 -34.21 -22.28
CA LYS A 3 6.03 -32.91 -23.00
C LYS A 3 4.93 -31.91 -22.60
N TYR A 4 3.91 -32.30 -21.82
CA TYR A 4 2.79 -31.40 -21.49
C TYR A 4 2.92 -30.63 -20.15
N ARG A 5 3.98 -30.86 -19.35
CA ARG A 5 4.22 -30.14 -18.10
C ARG A 5 4.99 -28.81 -18.26
N GLY A 6 5.65 -28.60 -19.40
CA GLY A 6 6.47 -27.40 -19.64
C GLY A 6 5.67 -26.19 -20.14
N CYS A 7 4.59 -26.41 -20.89
CA CYS A 7 3.88 -25.33 -21.60
C CYS A 7 2.92 -24.53 -20.69
N SER A 8 2.32 -25.17 -19.67
CA SER A 8 1.44 -24.49 -18.71
C SER A 8 2.19 -23.51 -17.79
N LYS A 9 3.43 -23.85 -17.37
CA LYS A 9 4.26 -22.96 -16.54
C LYS A 9 4.66 -21.66 -17.25
N LYS A 10 4.73 -21.67 -18.59
CA LYS A 10 5.20 -20.52 -19.39
C LYS A 10 4.13 -19.44 -19.57
N TRP A 11 2.85 -19.81 -19.54
CA TRP A 11 1.74 -18.86 -19.66
C TRP A 11 1.42 -18.14 -18.34
N VAL A 12 1.63 -18.79 -17.19
CA VAL A 12 1.41 -18.18 -15.86
C VAL A 12 2.53 -17.21 -15.49
N SER A 13 3.76 -17.39 -16.00
CA SER A 13 4.88 -16.50 -15.69
C SER A 13 4.88 -15.17 -16.44
N SER A 14 4.04 -14.99 -17.46
CA SER A 14 4.05 -13.77 -18.29
C SER A 14 3.16 -12.63 -17.75
N ARG A 15 2.41 -12.85 -16.67
CA ARG A 15 1.66 -11.81 -15.95
C ARG A 15 2.36 -11.36 -14.66
N LYS A 16 3.67 -11.61 -14.57
CA LYS A 16 4.53 -11.22 -13.45
C LYS A 16 4.91 -9.75 -13.57
N GLY A 17 4.51 -8.93 -12.61
CA GLY A 17 5.26 -7.71 -12.26
C GLY A 17 4.44 -6.51 -11.78
N THR A 18 3.33 -6.21 -12.44
CA THR A 18 2.57 -4.97 -12.20
C THR A 18 1.11 -5.28 -12.60
N SER A 19 0.11 -5.44 -11.73
CA SER A 19 -0.24 -4.59 -10.62
C SER A 19 -1.54 -5.11 -9.98
N LEU A 20 -1.52 -6.28 -9.31
CA LEU A 20 -2.72 -6.82 -8.63
C LEU A 20 -3.40 -5.72 -7.77
N TRP A 21 -2.58 -4.91 -7.11
CA TRP A 21 -3.00 -3.79 -6.28
C TRP A 21 -3.46 -2.52 -7.03
N ARG A 22 -2.97 -2.27 -8.27
CA ARG A 22 -3.40 -1.10 -9.08
C ARG A 22 -4.66 -1.36 -9.91
N GLN A 23 -5.08 -2.62 -10.12
CA GLN A 23 -6.18 -2.95 -11.03
C GLN A 23 -7.53 -2.29 -10.66
N ASP A 24 -7.77 -1.99 -9.38
CA ASP A 24 -9.01 -1.35 -8.94
C ASP A 24 -8.89 0.19 -8.76
N ILE A 25 -7.78 0.83 -9.16
CA ILE A 25 -7.65 2.30 -9.08
C ILE A 25 -8.45 2.92 -10.23
N LYS A 26 -9.60 3.53 -9.90
CA LYS A 26 -10.44 4.23 -10.87
C LYS A 26 -9.74 5.49 -11.39
N LYS A 27 -9.87 5.77 -12.69
CA LYS A 27 -9.34 6.99 -13.34
C LYS A 27 -9.77 8.28 -12.64
N LYS A 28 -10.98 8.30 -12.06
CA LYS A 28 -11.51 9.44 -11.28
C LYS A 28 -10.71 9.70 -10.00
N GLU A 29 -10.28 8.65 -9.29
CA GLU A 29 -9.48 8.80 -8.07
C GLU A 29 -8.08 9.31 -8.38
N TYR A 30 -7.49 8.84 -9.49
CA TYR A 30 -6.21 9.34 -9.97
C TYR A 30 -6.30 10.81 -10.40
N LEU A 31 -7.38 11.19 -11.09
CA LEU A 31 -7.61 12.58 -11.50
C LEU A 31 -7.80 13.51 -10.28
N CYS A 32 -8.55 13.09 -9.27
CA CYS A 32 -8.70 13.86 -8.03
C CYS A 32 -7.37 13.98 -7.27
N ALA A 33 -6.57 12.92 -7.22
CA ALA A 33 -5.24 12.97 -6.61
C ALA A 33 -4.29 13.90 -7.37
N ALA A 34 -4.31 13.85 -8.70
CA ALA A 34 -3.52 14.75 -9.56
C ALA A 34 -3.96 16.21 -9.43
N ALA A 35 -5.27 16.46 -9.37
CA ALA A 35 -5.83 17.80 -9.17
C ALA A 35 -5.45 18.36 -7.79
N GLY A 36 -5.55 17.55 -6.72
CA GLY A 36 -5.14 17.94 -5.37
C GLY A 36 -3.63 18.23 -5.28
N ALA A 37 -2.80 17.38 -5.86
CA ALA A 37 -1.35 17.58 -5.94
C ALA A 37 -0.99 18.84 -6.73
N GLY A 38 -1.66 19.05 -7.88
CA GLY A 38 -1.49 20.23 -8.71
C GLY A 38 -1.89 21.51 -7.99
N PHE A 39 -3.02 21.50 -7.28
CA PHE A 39 -3.47 22.64 -6.47
C PHE A 39 -2.45 23.00 -5.37
N LEU A 40 -1.93 22.01 -4.65
CA LEU A 40 -0.94 22.21 -3.59
C LEU A 40 0.38 22.78 -4.14
N CYS A 41 0.87 22.26 -5.27
CA CYS A 41 2.08 22.75 -5.92
C CYS A 41 1.88 24.14 -6.52
N ALA A 42 0.71 24.43 -7.08
CA ALA A 42 0.36 25.75 -7.60
C ALA A 42 0.23 26.79 -6.48
N ALA A 43 -0.37 26.44 -5.34
CA ALA A 43 -0.45 27.30 -4.17
C ALA A 43 0.94 27.63 -3.61
N ALA A 44 1.83 26.64 -3.53
CA ALA A 44 3.22 26.85 -3.12
C ALA A 44 3.99 27.74 -4.12
N GLY A 45 3.82 27.52 -5.43
CA GLY A 45 4.46 28.36 -6.46
C GLY A 45 3.96 29.80 -6.45
N TYR A 46 2.66 30.01 -6.22
CA TYR A 46 2.08 31.33 -6.09
C TYR A 46 2.61 32.07 -4.87
N LEU A 47 2.69 31.36 -3.72
CA LEU A 47 3.21 31.92 -2.47
C LEU A 47 4.69 32.33 -2.54
N PHE A 48 5.52 31.62 -3.32
CA PHE A 48 6.98 31.85 -3.36
C PHE A 48 7.48 32.72 -4.51
N TYR A 49 6.74 32.87 -5.62
CA TYR A 49 7.25 33.59 -6.80
C TYR A 49 6.30 34.63 -7.37
N HIS A 50 5.02 34.60 -7.01
CA HIS A 50 3.97 35.45 -7.59
C HIS A 50 3.97 35.49 -9.14
N THR A 51 4.61 34.50 -9.79
CA THR A 51 4.90 34.45 -11.22
C THR A 51 4.36 33.14 -11.79
N LEU A 52 3.54 33.23 -12.84
CA LEU A 52 2.85 32.07 -13.44
C LEU A 52 3.82 30.98 -13.95
N ALA A 53 5.00 31.36 -14.43
CA ALA A 53 6.01 30.40 -14.93
C ALA A 53 6.57 29.48 -13.83
N ALA A 54 6.78 30.00 -12.61
CA ALA A 54 7.26 29.20 -11.48
C ALA A 54 6.21 28.21 -10.99
N CYS A 55 4.92 28.58 -11.03
CA CYS A 55 3.81 27.67 -10.73
C CYS A 55 3.78 26.48 -11.68
N VAL A 56 3.95 26.70 -12.99
CA VAL A 56 3.93 25.63 -13.99
C VAL A 56 5.09 24.65 -13.77
N ILE A 57 6.30 25.15 -13.49
CA ILE A 57 7.48 24.29 -13.25
C ILE A 57 7.29 23.47 -11.96
N LEU A 58 6.81 24.09 -10.87
CA LEU A 58 6.58 23.38 -9.61
C LEU A 58 5.48 22.33 -9.70
N VAL A 59 4.42 22.59 -10.48
CA VAL A 59 3.36 21.59 -10.73
C VAL A 59 3.91 20.41 -11.54
N LEU A 60 4.69 20.67 -12.59
CA LEU A 60 5.26 19.61 -13.42
C LEU A 60 6.25 18.72 -12.64
N VAL A 61 7.11 19.32 -11.82
CA VAL A 61 8.11 18.58 -11.03
C VAL A 61 7.50 17.94 -9.78
N GLY A 62 6.55 18.60 -9.11
CA GLY A 62 5.95 18.14 -7.86
C GLY A 62 4.81 17.12 -8.02
N MET A 63 4.16 17.07 -9.18
CA MET A 63 3.04 16.15 -9.43
C MET A 63 3.48 14.67 -9.41
N PHE A 64 4.60 14.33 -10.05
CA PHE A 64 5.12 12.96 -10.11
C PHE A 64 5.35 12.31 -8.73
N PRO A 65 6.13 12.91 -7.81
CA PRO A 65 6.36 12.32 -6.49
C PRO A 65 5.07 12.28 -5.66
N CYS A 66 4.21 13.30 -5.74
CA CYS A 66 2.96 13.31 -4.97
C CYS A 66 2.01 12.18 -5.39
N LEU A 67 1.87 11.94 -6.70
CA LEU A 67 1.07 10.85 -7.24
C LEU A 67 1.65 9.48 -6.89
N TYR A 68 2.96 9.32 -7.00
CA TYR A 68 3.64 8.09 -6.60
C TYR A 68 3.39 7.75 -5.13
N MET A 69 3.47 8.75 -4.25
CA MET A 69 3.23 8.57 -2.81
C MET A 69 1.77 8.21 -2.49
N TRP A 70 0.82 8.87 -3.15
CA TRP A 70 -0.60 8.56 -2.97
C TRP A 70 -0.90 7.11 -3.38
N GLU A 71 -0.32 6.69 -4.50
CA GLU A 71 -0.48 5.34 -5.01
C GLU A 71 0.11 4.30 -4.06
N GLN A 72 1.31 4.53 -3.53
CA GLN A 72 1.91 3.64 -2.53
C GLN A 72 1.05 3.54 -1.26
N GLY A 73 0.50 4.65 -0.78
CA GLY A 73 -0.41 4.65 0.38
C GLY A 73 -1.69 3.85 0.14
N LYS A 74 -2.25 3.92 -1.08
CA LYS A 74 -3.43 3.12 -1.47
C LYS A 74 -3.10 1.64 -1.58
N ILE A 75 -1.93 1.30 -2.10
CA ILE A 75 -1.45 -0.09 -2.17
C ILE A 75 -1.30 -0.66 -0.76
N LYS A 76 -0.64 0.07 0.15
CA LYS A 76 -0.45 -0.37 1.54
C LYS A 76 -1.78 -0.65 2.25
N LYS A 77 -2.76 0.24 2.14
CA LYS A 77 -4.10 0.02 2.70
C LYS A 77 -4.79 -1.23 2.16
N LYS A 78 -4.68 -1.50 0.85
CA LYS A 78 -5.23 -2.72 0.26
C LYS A 78 -4.52 -3.98 0.75
N GLN A 79 -3.21 -3.90 0.97
CA GLN A 79 -2.44 -5.01 1.55
C GLN A 79 -2.86 -5.29 2.99
N GLU A 80 -3.09 -4.24 3.79
CA GLU A 80 -3.63 -4.35 5.16
C GLU A 80 -5.02 -4.99 5.15
N GLU A 81 -5.94 -4.52 4.29
CA GLU A 81 -7.27 -5.12 4.12
C GLU A 81 -7.18 -6.59 3.70
N PHE A 82 -6.30 -6.92 2.77
CA PHE A 82 -6.05 -8.30 2.34
C PHE A 82 -5.53 -9.16 3.49
N GLN A 83 -4.61 -8.64 4.32
CA GLN A 83 -4.05 -9.38 5.44
C GLN A 83 -5.10 -9.67 6.51
N ILE A 84 -6.00 -8.73 6.78
CA ILE A 84 -7.15 -8.92 7.69
C ILE A 84 -8.08 -10.02 7.14
N GLN A 85 -8.44 -9.94 5.86
CA GLN A 85 -9.29 -10.96 5.20
C GLN A 85 -8.60 -12.34 5.18
N PHE A 86 -7.30 -12.38 4.94
CA PHE A 86 -6.53 -13.63 4.98
C PHE A 86 -6.57 -14.27 6.37
N GLN A 87 -6.36 -13.49 7.43
CA GLN A 87 -6.44 -13.98 8.80
C GLN A 87 -7.84 -14.53 9.13
N GLU A 88 -8.89 -13.85 8.70
CA GLU A 88 -10.28 -14.29 8.92
C GLU A 88 -10.60 -15.57 8.12
N GLY A 89 -10.16 -15.64 6.87
CA GLY A 89 -10.24 -16.86 6.06
C GLY A 89 -9.54 -18.05 6.72
N LEU A 90 -8.36 -17.86 7.30
CA LEU A 90 -7.68 -18.90 8.07
C LEU A 90 -8.49 -19.38 9.29
N ARG A 91 -9.26 -18.49 9.95
CA ARG A 91 -10.15 -18.87 11.06
C ARG A 91 -11.28 -19.78 10.56
N TYR A 92 -11.92 -19.44 9.45
CA TYR A 92 -12.95 -20.31 8.83
C TYR A 92 -12.36 -21.65 8.40
N LEU A 93 -11.16 -21.64 7.82
CA LEU A 93 -10.46 -22.86 7.43
C LEU A 93 -10.17 -23.75 8.65
N SER A 94 -9.65 -23.19 9.74
CA SER A 94 -9.40 -23.91 10.99
C SER A 94 -10.69 -24.49 11.58
N ALA A 95 -11.79 -23.73 11.55
CA ALA A 95 -13.09 -24.18 12.06
C ALA A 95 -13.65 -25.36 11.24
N ALA A 96 -13.58 -25.27 9.91
CA ALA A 96 -14.02 -26.36 9.03
C ALA A 96 -13.15 -27.62 9.20
N LEU A 97 -11.82 -27.48 9.31
CA LEU A 97 -10.94 -28.63 9.57
C LEU A 97 -11.24 -29.30 10.93
N ARG A 98 -11.55 -28.51 11.97
CA ARG A 98 -11.97 -29.03 13.28
C ARG A 98 -13.29 -29.78 13.23
N ALA A 99 -14.20 -29.40 12.33
CA ALA A 99 -15.44 -30.11 12.08
C ALA A 99 -15.26 -31.41 11.26
N GLY A 100 -14.02 -31.81 10.96
CA GLY A 100 -13.70 -33.06 10.26
C GLY A 100 -13.76 -32.96 8.74
N TYR A 101 -13.89 -31.75 8.17
CA TYR A 101 -13.83 -31.59 6.71
C TYR A 101 -12.41 -31.88 6.20
N SER A 102 -12.33 -32.46 4.99
CA SER A 102 -11.07 -32.51 4.24
C SER A 102 -10.60 -31.09 3.91
N VAL A 103 -9.29 -30.89 3.73
CA VAL A 103 -8.69 -29.59 3.41
C VAL A 103 -9.35 -28.91 2.20
N GLU A 104 -9.66 -29.69 1.17
CA GLU A 104 -10.30 -29.18 -0.06
C GLU A 104 -11.72 -28.68 0.21
N ASN A 105 -12.47 -29.38 1.05
CA ASN A 105 -13.83 -28.98 1.44
C ASN A 105 -13.79 -27.82 2.43
N ALA A 106 -12.81 -27.79 3.34
CA ALA A 106 -12.60 -26.68 4.26
C ALA A 106 -12.29 -25.38 3.50
N MET A 107 -11.50 -25.43 2.42
CA MET A 107 -11.29 -24.25 1.57
C MET A 107 -12.55 -23.81 0.82
N LYS A 108 -13.39 -24.76 0.35
CA LYS A 108 -14.70 -24.43 -0.24
C LYS A 108 -15.60 -23.71 0.77
N GLU A 109 -15.58 -24.13 2.02
CA GLU A 109 -16.39 -23.52 3.06
C GLU A 109 -15.87 -22.13 3.43
N MET A 110 -14.56 -21.97 3.59
CA MET A 110 -13.91 -20.66 3.76
C MET A 110 -14.32 -19.68 2.65
N TYR A 111 -14.31 -20.11 1.39
CA TYR A 111 -14.73 -19.26 0.27
C TYR A 111 -16.19 -18.84 0.35
N LYS A 112 -17.09 -19.74 0.77
CA LYS A 112 -18.52 -19.40 0.93
C LYS A 112 -18.74 -18.40 2.07
N GLU A 113 -18.09 -18.60 3.21
CA GLU A 113 -18.22 -17.68 4.36
C GLU A 113 -17.67 -16.29 4.02
N GLU A 114 -16.51 -16.23 3.38
CA GLU A 114 -15.93 -14.97 2.86
C GLU A 114 -16.87 -14.26 1.87
N MET A 115 -17.52 -15.00 0.97
CA MET A 115 -18.49 -14.43 0.02
C MET A 115 -19.77 -13.89 0.67
N LYS A 116 -20.17 -14.39 1.85
CA LYS A 116 -21.32 -13.85 2.58
C LYS A 116 -21.00 -12.49 3.21
N ILE A 117 -19.77 -12.33 3.70
CA ILE A 117 -19.35 -11.16 4.48
C ILE A 117 -18.84 -10.05 3.57
N PHE A 118 -18.04 -10.38 2.56
CA PHE A 118 -17.43 -9.42 1.66
C PHE A 118 -18.06 -9.50 0.26
N THR A 119 -18.58 -8.38 -0.23
CA THR A 119 -19.09 -8.31 -1.62
C THR A 119 -17.93 -8.45 -2.62
N LYS A 120 -18.19 -9.07 -3.78
CA LYS A 120 -17.29 -9.49 -4.90
C LYS A 120 -16.12 -8.58 -5.35
N GLY A 121 -15.88 -7.42 -4.73
CA GLY A 121 -14.83 -6.47 -5.08
C GLY A 121 -13.46 -6.71 -4.41
N GLY A 122 -13.38 -7.49 -3.33
CA GLY A 122 -12.12 -7.68 -2.58
C GLY A 122 -11.05 -8.46 -3.35
N VAL A 123 -9.79 -8.03 -3.25
CA VAL A 123 -8.63 -8.72 -3.86
C VAL A 123 -8.52 -10.16 -3.32
N PHE A 124 -8.81 -10.36 -2.04
CA PHE A 124 -8.80 -11.69 -1.41
C PHE A 124 -9.84 -12.63 -2.00
N ILE A 125 -11.09 -12.19 -2.18
CA ILE A 125 -12.16 -13.03 -2.78
C ILE A 125 -11.81 -13.43 -4.22
N LYS A 126 -11.26 -12.50 -5.02
CA LYS A 126 -10.81 -12.79 -6.39
C LYS A 126 -9.74 -13.90 -6.38
N GLU A 127 -8.84 -13.83 -5.41
CA GLU A 127 -7.78 -14.83 -5.23
C GLU A 127 -8.34 -16.17 -4.74
N LEU A 128 -9.29 -16.17 -3.79
CA LEU A 128 -9.98 -17.38 -3.35
C LEU A 128 -10.78 -18.05 -4.47
N ASP A 129 -11.49 -17.30 -5.31
CA ASP A 129 -12.19 -17.83 -6.49
C ASP A 129 -11.20 -18.49 -7.47
N TYR A 130 -10.01 -17.90 -7.64
CA TYR A 130 -8.96 -18.50 -8.45
C TYR A 130 -8.41 -19.80 -7.82
N MET A 131 -8.22 -19.84 -6.50
CA MET A 131 -7.86 -21.07 -5.78
C MET A 131 -8.93 -22.16 -5.93
N GLN A 132 -10.22 -21.81 -5.83
CA GLN A 132 -11.32 -22.76 -6.02
C GLN A 132 -11.34 -23.38 -7.42
N LYS A 133 -11.06 -22.58 -8.46
CA LYS A 133 -10.94 -23.08 -9.84
C LYS A 133 -9.79 -24.08 -9.97
N GLN A 134 -8.64 -23.82 -9.34
CA GLN A 134 -7.51 -24.74 -9.36
C GLN A 134 -7.82 -26.07 -8.66
N LEU A 135 -8.53 -26.04 -7.52
CA LEU A 135 -8.97 -27.26 -6.84
C LEU A 135 -9.90 -28.11 -7.71
N LYS A 136 -10.81 -27.48 -8.47
CA LYS A 136 -11.68 -28.20 -9.43
C LYS A 136 -10.87 -28.90 -10.53
N LEU A 137 -9.69 -28.36 -10.86
CA LEU A 137 -8.73 -28.95 -11.80
C LEU A 137 -7.82 -30.01 -11.14
N ARG A 138 -8.10 -30.42 -9.91
CA ARG A 138 -7.32 -31.40 -9.12
C ARG A 138 -5.85 -31.00 -8.93
N ILE A 139 -5.57 -29.70 -8.91
CA ILE A 139 -4.25 -29.20 -8.52
C ILE A 139 -4.08 -29.39 -7.00
N PRO A 140 -2.94 -29.93 -6.53
CA PRO A 140 -2.73 -30.19 -5.11
C PRO A 140 -2.76 -28.89 -4.30
N VAL A 141 -3.44 -28.93 -3.14
CA VAL A 141 -3.68 -27.76 -2.28
C VAL A 141 -2.40 -27.01 -1.91
N GLU A 142 -1.30 -27.73 -1.71
CA GLU A 142 0.03 -27.21 -1.41
C GLU A 142 0.52 -26.28 -2.53
N GLN A 143 0.34 -26.70 -3.78
CA GLN A 143 0.70 -25.90 -4.94
C GLN A 143 -0.24 -24.70 -5.09
N VAL A 144 -1.53 -24.87 -4.80
CA VAL A 144 -2.51 -23.77 -4.86
C VAL A 144 -2.13 -22.63 -3.88
N TRP A 145 -1.75 -22.96 -2.65
CA TRP A 145 -1.28 -21.97 -1.66
C TRP A 145 0.06 -21.32 -2.06
N GLN A 146 1.02 -22.10 -2.56
CA GLN A 146 2.31 -21.57 -3.02
C GLN A 146 2.13 -20.57 -4.17
N GLU A 147 1.37 -20.95 -5.20
CA GLU A 147 1.11 -20.07 -6.33
C GLU A 147 0.32 -18.81 -5.91
N CYS A 148 -0.54 -18.95 -4.90
CA CYS A 148 -1.24 -17.82 -4.30
C CYS A 148 -0.27 -16.84 -3.61
N GLY A 149 0.64 -17.33 -2.77
CA GLY A 149 1.68 -16.51 -2.12
C GLY A 149 2.62 -15.84 -3.13
N ASP A 150 2.97 -16.51 -4.21
CA ASP A 150 3.80 -15.96 -5.29
C ASP A 150 3.10 -14.83 -6.06
N ARG A 151 1.78 -14.92 -6.24
CA ARG A 151 0.98 -13.89 -6.92
C ARG A 151 0.71 -12.67 -6.05
N THR A 152 0.33 -12.88 -4.80
CA THR A 152 -0.03 -11.79 -3.87
C THR A 152 1.20 -11.06 -3.35
N ARG A 153 2.35 -11.75 -3.27
CA ARG A 153 3.61 -11.25 -2.70
C ARG A 153 3.47 -10.74 -1.26
N MET A 154 2.54 -11.34 -0.52
CA MET A 154 2.34 -11.08 0.90
C MET A 154 3.21 -12.06 1.70
N GLU A 155 4.09 -11.52 2.54
CA GLU A 155 5.04 -12.29 3.36
C GLU A 155 4.35 -13.37 4.20
N ASP A 156 3.30 -12.99 4.95
CA ASP A 156 2.59 -13.90 5.84
C ASP A 156 1.92 -15.05 5.06
N MET A 157 1.45 -14.79 3.84
CA MET A 157 0.84 -15.80 2.98
C MET A 157 1.86 -16.77 2.40
N GLN A 158 3.05 -16.28 2.02
CA GLN A 158 4.16 -17.11 1.55
C GLN A 158 4.68 -18.02 2.67
N ASN A 159 4.88 -17.45 3.87
CA ASN A 159 5.30 -18.19 5.05
C ASN A 159 4.29 -19.29 5.41
N PHE A 160 2.99 -18.95 5.42
CA PHE A 160 1.94 -19.93 5.65
C PHE A 160 1.96 -21.06 4.61
N ALA A 161 2.02 -20.73 3.32
CA ALA A 161 2.03 -21.73 2.24
C ALA A 161 3.22 -22.69 2.36
N GLN A 162 4.40 -22.18 2.74
CA GLN A 162 5.60 -22.98 2.94
C GLN A 162 5.43 -23.94 4.13
N ILE A 163 5.05 -23.44 5.31
CA ILE A 163 4.85 -24.25 6.52
C ILE A 163 3.75 -25.30 6.29
N PHE A 164 2.64 -24.88 5.68
CA PHE A 164 1.52 -25.77 5.33
C PHE A 164 1.96 -26.92 4.42
N SER A 165 2.77 -26.64 3.39
CA SER A 165 3.25 -27.66 2.46
C SER A 165 4.16 -28.70 3.12
N VAL A 166 4.98 -28.28 4.09
CA VAL A 166 5.84 -29.17 4.87
C VAL A 166 5.00 -30.05 5.78
N ALA A 167 4.10 -29.44 6.55
CA ALA A 167 3.30 -30.17 7.52
C ALA A 167 2.34 -31.18 6.90
N LYS A 168 1.76 -30.86 5.75
CA LYS A 168 0.89 -31.80 5.04
C LYS A 168 1.65 -33.04 4.55
N ARG A 169 2.92 -32.91 4.17
CA ARG A 169 3.79 -34.05 3.79
C ARG A 169 4.24 -34.87 5.00
N SER A 170 4.52 -34.19 6.11
CA SER A 170 4.98 -34.82 7.35
C SER A 170 3.84 -35.39 8.21
N GLY A 171 2.58 -35.20 7.83
CA GLY A 171 1.41 -35.61 8.61
C GLY A 171 1.18 -34.79 9.89
N GLY A 172 1.73 -33.57 9.95
CA GLY A 172 1.61 -32.68 11.10
C GLY A 172 0.20 -32.13 11.30
N ASN A 173 -0.04 -31.57 12.49
CA ASN A 173 -1.34 -31.00 12.84
C ASN A 173 -1.59 -29.67 12.10
N LEU A 174 -2.31 -29.75 10.97
CA LEU A 174 -2.63 -28.58 10.15
C LEU A 174 -3.45 -27.53 10.92
N ILE A 175 -4.29 -27.95 11.86
CA ILE A 175 -5.12 -27.03 12.66
C ILE A 175 -4.21 -26.18 13.56
N GLU A 176 -3.23 -26.80 14.21
CA GLU A 176 -2.26 -26.10 15.06
C GLU A 176 -1.43 -25.09 14.27
N ILE A 177 -1.00 -25.45 13.07
CA ILE A 177 -0.22 -24.55 12.20
C ILE A 177 -1.04 -23.33 11.78
N ILE A 178 -2.29 -23.54 11.41
CA ILE A 178 -3.19 -22.44 11.05
C ILE A 178 -3.37 -21.51 12.26
N GLN A 179 -3.54 -22.05 13.47
CA GLN A 179 -3.71 -21.25 14.67
C GLN A 179 -2.46 -20.49 15.09
N ASN A 180 -1.30 -21.13 15.00
CA ASN A 180 -0.01 -20.46 15.24
C ASN A 180 0.19 -19.32 14.23
N THR A 181 -0.18 -19.53 12.96
CA THR A 181 -0.11 -18.48 11.92
C THR A 181 -1.05 -17.32 12.23
N ILE A 182 -2.30 -17.59 12.61
CA ILE A 182 -3.28 -16.55 13.01
C ILE A 182 -2.73 -15.75 14.20
N GLY A 183 -2.13 -16.42 15.18
CA GLY A 183 -1.50 -15.80 16.35
C GLY A 183 -0.32 -14.91 15.97
N GLN A 184 0.57 -15.38 15.10
CA GLN A 184 1.71 -14.59 14.61
C GLN A 184 1.27 -13.33 13.86
N ILE A 185 0.27 -13.45 12.98
CA ILE A 185 -0.31 -12.30 12.27
C ILE A 185 -0.92 -11.30 13.27
N HIS A 186 -1.65 -11.79 14.28
CA HIS A 186 -2.26 -10.93 15.30
C HIS A 186 -1.22 -10.17 16.13
N VAL A 187 -0.15 -10.84 16.56
CA VAL A 187 0.96 -10.20 17.28
C VAL A 187 1.62 -9.13 16.40
N LYS A 188 1.91 -9.45 15.14
CA LYS A 188 2.48 -8.50 14.17
C LYS A 188 1.59 -7.26 13.99
N GLN A 189 0.28 -7.45 13.83
CA GLN A 189 -0.69 -6.35 13.70
C GLN A 189 -0.77 -5.49 14.97
N ASN A 190 -0.70 -6.09 16.16
CA ASN A 190 -0.74 -5.33 17.41
C ASN A 190 0.51 -4.47 17.59
N VAL A 191 1.69 -5.03 17.31
CA VAL A 191 2.95 -4.27 17.32
C VAL A 191 2.91 -3.14 16.30
N GLN A 192 2.43 -3.39 15.08
CA GLN A 192 2.26 -2.35 14.06
C GLN A 192 1.31 -1.25 14.53
N ARG A 193 0.19 -1.61 15.15
CA ARG A 193 -0.79 -0.63 15.67
C ARG A 193 -0.19 0.21 16.80
N GLU A 194 0.59 -0.39 17.69
CA GLU A 194 1.28 0.32 18.77
C GLU A 194 2.28 1.32 18.19
N ILE A 195 3.07 0.89 17.20
CA ILE A 195 3.98 1.77 16.45
C ILE A 195 3.20 2.91 15.78
N GLU A 196 2.08 2.63 15.12
CA GLU A 196 1.25 3.64 14.47
C GLU A 196 0.67 4.68 15.44
N VAL A 197 0.31 4.26 16.66
CA VAL A 197 -0.19 5.18 17.69
C VAL A 197 0.94 6.09 18.18
N MET A 198 2.11 5.53 18.47
CA MET A 198 3.30 6.31 18.86
C MET A 198 3.73 7.27 17.74
N ALA A 199 3.68 6.80 16.50
CA ALA A 199 3.96 7.55 15.28
C ALA A 199 3.01 8.70 15.01
N ALA A 200 1.72 8.54 15.33
CA ALA A 200 0.70 9.53 15.02
C ALA A 200 1.02 10.88 15.67
N ALA A 201 1.49 10.87 16.91
CA ALA A 201 1.93 12.07 17.62
C ALA A 201 3.08 12.79 16.89
N LYS A 202 4.13 12.04 16.53
CA LYS A 202 5.30 12.60 15.80
C LYS A 202 4.94 13.09 14.40
N ARG A 203 4.02 12.42 13.72
CA ARG A 203 3.50 12.85 12.42
C ARG A 203 2.70 14.15 12.52
N MET A 204 1.92 14.34 13.60
CA MET A 204 1.20 15.60 13.84
C MET A 204 2.18 16.74 14.16
N GLU A 205 3.16 16.50 15.02
CA GLU A 205 4.22 17.47 15.35
C GLU A 205 4.96 17.92 14.08
N PHE A 206 5.45 16.97 13.27
CA PHE A 206 6.11 17.26 12.00
C PHE A 206 5.19 18.02 11.02
N ARG A 207 3.90 17.66 10.96
CA ARG A 207 2.94 18.36 10.09
C ARG A 207 2.80 19.83 10.51
N ILE A 208 2.70 20.11 11.80
CA ILE A 208 2.65 21.50 12.31
C ILE A 208 3.94 22.24 11.94
N MET A 209 5.11 21.65 12.25
CA MET A 209 6.41 22.25 11.93
C MET A 209 6.59 22.53 10.44
N SER A 210 6.07 21.65 9.57
CA SER A 210 6.13 21.85 8.12
C SER A 210 5.28 23.04 7.65
N VAL A 211 4.16 23.34 8.30
CA VAL A 211 3.27 24.43 7.88
C VAL A 211 3.81 25.80 8.30
N ILE A 212 4.59 25.87 9.39
CA ILE A 212 5.07 27.14 9.97
C ILE A 212 5.81 28.04 8.95
N PRO A 213 6.82 27.58 8.19
CA PRO A 213 7.53 28.44 7.24
C PRO A 213 6.60 29.05 6.18
N ALA A 214 5.65 28.27 5.67
CA ALA A 214 4.67 28.76 4.70
C ALA A 214 3.70 29.78 5.32
N ALA A 215 3.26 29.54 6.56
CA ALA A 215 2.44 30.49 7.31
C ALA A 215 3.16 31.82 7.58
N ILE A 216 4.45 31.78 7.92
CA ILE A 216 5.26 32.99 8.14
C ILE A 216 5.38 33.80 6.84
N ILE A 217 5.67 33.15 5.71
CA ILE A 217 5.75 33.83 4.40
C ILE A 217 4.39 34.46 4.05
N GLY A 218 3.29 33.72 4.22
CA GLY A 218 1.95 34.23 3.99
C GLY A 218 1.60 35.43 4.88
N TYR A 219 1.98 35.38 6.16
CA TYR A 219 1.81 36.48 7.10
C TYR A 219 2.60 37.73 6.68
N MET A 220 3.86 37.56 6.29
CA MET A 220 4.69 38.67 5.82
C MET A 220 4.16 39.30 4.53
N CYS A 221 3.58 38.51 3.61
CA CYS A 221 2.94 39.05 2.40
C CYS A 221 1.74 39.95 2.70
N ILE A 222 1.02 39.71 3.80
CA ILE A 222 -0.16 40.51 4.20
C ILE A 222 0.27 41.75 5.01
N CYS A 223 1.18 41.58 5.97
CA CYS A 223 1.57 42.67 6.86
C CYS A 223 2.63 43.61 6.27
N PHE A 224 3.49 43.13 5.37
CA PHE A 224 4.61 43.89 4.80
C PHE A 224 4.73 43.66 3.27
N PRO A 225 3.72 44.07 2.48
CA PRO A 225 3.68 43.83 1.04
C PRO A 225 4.83 44.53 0.28
N ASP A 226 5.21 45.73 0.69
CA ASP A 226 6.28 46.51 0.03
C ASP A 226 7.64 45.81 0.12
N PHE A 227 7.94 45.18 1.27
CA PHE A 227 9.18 44.42 1.46
C PHE A 227 9.21 43.17 0.57
N MET A 228 8.07 42.47 0.46
CA MET A 228 7.95 41.27 -0.36
C MET A 228 8.04 41.57 -1.86
N GLN A 229 7.50 42.70 -2.34
CA GLN A 229 7.61 43.10 -3.74
C GLN A 229 9.07 43.28 -4.18
N ILE A 230 9.90 43.94 -3.35
CA ILE A 230 11.34 44.10 -3.63
C ILE A 230 12.04 42.75 -3.74
N LEU A 231 11.65 41.78 -2.90
CA LEU A 231 12.20 40.42 -2.92
C LEU A 231 11.78 39.62 -4.16
N TYR A 232 10.57 39.85 -4.67
CA TYR A 232 10.06 39.13 -5.85
C TYR A 232 10.51 39.73 -7.19
N GLU A 233 10.70 41.05 -7.27
CA GLU A 233 11.12 41.73 -8.50
C GLU A 233 12.63 41.69 -8.73
N ASN A 234 13.42 41.72 -7.66
CA ASN A 234 14.88 41.75 -7.79
C ASN A 234 15.47 40.36 -8.12
N LEU A 235 16.44 40.31 -9.04
CA LEU A 235 17.07 39.07 -9.47
C LEU A 235 17.74 38.32 -8.31
N ALA A 236 18.36 39.07 -7.39
CA ALA A 236 18.96 38.52 -6.17
C ALA A 236 17.90 37.91 -5.23
N GLY A 237 16.74 38.54 -5.10
CA GLY A 237 15.64 38.05 -4.27
C GLY A 237 15.05 36.74 -4.81
N ARG A 238 14.90 36.63 -6.13
CA ARG A 238 14.51 35.37 -6.79
C ARG A 238 15.50 34.22 -6.51
N ILE A 239 16.81 34.50 -6.52
CA ILE A 239 17.82 33.49 -6.18
C ILE A 239 17.66 33.04 -4.72
N VAL A 240 17.50 33.97 -3.78
CA VAL A 240 17.28 33.63 -2.36
C VAL A 240 16.02 32.79 -2.18
N MET A 241 14.92 33.16 -2.85
CA MET A 241 13.68 32.38 -2.82
C MET A 241 13.84 30.97 -3.42
N THR A 242 14.64 30.80 -4.48
CA THR A 242 14.94 29.46 -5.03
C THR A 242 15.65 28.60 -4.00
N VAL A 243 16.70 29.14 -3.37
CA VAL A 243 17.49 28.42 -2.36
C VAL A 243 16.62 28.05 -1.16
N CYS A 244 15.82 28.99 -0.65
CA CYS A 244 14.88 28.74 0.46
C CYS A 244 13.88 27.64 0.12
N LEU A 245 13.31 27.65 -1.09
CA LEU A 245 12.37 26.64 -1.53
C LEU A 245 13.03 25.25 -1.64
N PHE A 246 14.26 25.18 -2.18
CA PHE A 246 15.01 23.92 -2.24
C PHE A 246 15.38 23.39 -0.85
N LEU A 247 15.82 24.25 0.07
CA LEU A 247 16.10 23.87 1.45
C LEU A 247 14.84 23.38 2.16
N TYR A 248 13.72 24.09 2.00
CA TYR A 248 12.44 23.70 2.57
C TYR A 248 11.94 22.36 2.00
N ALA A 249 12.02 22.18 0.68
CA ALA A 249 11.68 20.92 0.03
C ALA A 249 12.60 19.77 0.47
N GLY A 250 13.90 20.03 0.61
CA GLY A 250 14.89 19.08 1.11
C GLY A 250 14.62 18.65 2.54
N ALA A 251 14.38 19.62 3.44
CA ALA A 251 14.03 19.38 4.84
C ALA A 251 12.72 18.60 4.95
N TYR A 252 11.70 18.97 4.16
CA TYR A 252 10.43 18.25 4.11
C TYR A 252 10.61 16.80 3.63
N PHE A 253 11.40 16.58 2.57
CA PHE A 253 11.69 15.26 2.05
C PHE A 253 12.46 14.40 3.06
N TRP A 254 13.47 14.96 3.71
CA TRP A 254 14.24 14.28 4.75
C TRP A 254 13.41 13.92 5.97
N GLY A 255 12.65 14.88 6.51
CA GLY A 255 11.77 14.63 7.65
C GLY A 255 10.71 13.58 7.33
N ARG A 256 10.15 13.60 6.11
CA ARG A 256 9.24 12.55 5.63
C ARG A 256 9.93 11.20 5.49
N ARG A 257 11.18 11.15 5.03
CA ARG A 257 11.93 9.90 4.90
C ARG A 257 12.18 9.26 6.26
N ILE A 258 12.63 10.05 7.24
CA ILE A 258 12.87 9.58 8.61
C ILE A 258 11.58 9.02 9.19
N LEU A 259 10.49 9.80 9.09
CA LEU A 259 9.18 9.31 9.50
C LEU A 259 8.79 8.04 8.74
N SER A 260 9.05 7.92 7.44
CA SER A 260 8.69 6.71 6.69
C SER A 260 9.59 5.49 6.93
N VAL A 261 10.83 5.67 7.40
CA VAL A 261 11.82 4.59 7.56
C VAL A 261 11.68 3.89 8.92
N GLU A 262 11.11 4.56 9.91
CA GLU A 262 10.67 3.91 11.16
C GLU A 262 9.38 3.08 10.98
N TYR A 263 8.80 2.99 9.77
CA TYR A 263 7.54 2.29 9.45
C TYR A 263 7.64 1.27 8.32
#